data_AF-A0A850AQU2-F1
#
_entry.id   AF-A0A850AQU2-F1
#
_cell.length_a   1.000
_cell.length_b   1.000
_cell.length_c   1.000
_cell.angle_alpha   90.00
_cell.angle_beta   90.00
_cell.angle_gamma   90.00
#
_symmetry.space_group_name_H-M   'P 1'
#
loop_
_entity.id
_entity.type
_entity.pdbx_description
1 polymer ?
#
loop_
_entity_poly.entity_id
_entity_poly.type
_entity_poly.pdbx_seq_one_letter_code
_entity_poly.pdbx_strand_id
1 'polypeptide(L)' 'MNIITLTAHFDGKQIKLDEPYKLEPGTKLLVVLLPEQQPDSEREGWLMLSKRGLENAYGENENEYPLHLIKEANPDYEGR' A
#
# COMPACT_ATOMS: atom_id res chain seq x y z
N MET A 1 -2.82 -10.43 31.75
CA MET A 1 -2.31 -9.07 31.46
C MET A 1 -2.39 -8.94 29.95
N ASN A 2 -3.35 -8.16 29.43
CA ASN A 2 -3.54 -8.04 27.98
C ASN A 2 -2.64 -6.93 27.46
N ILE A 3 -1.66 -7.30 26.65
CA ILE A 3 -0.84 -6.36 25.90
C ILE A 3 -1.60 -6.03 24.63
N ILE A 4 -1.80 -4.75 24.37
CA ILE A 4 -2.31 -4.25 23.10
C ILE A 4 -1.17 -3.54 22.38
N THR A 5 -1.09 -3.73 21.07
CA THR A 5 -0.15 -3.01 20.21
C THR A 5 -0.92 -1.90 19.51
N LEU A 6 -0.50 -0.67 19.72
CA LEU A 6 -1.04 0.51 19.04
C LEU A 6 0.04 1.04 18.11
N THR A 7 -0.31 1.39 16.88
CA THR A 7 0.61 2.04 15.95
C THR A 7 0.69 3.53 16.24
N ALA A 8 1.88 4.08 16.05
CA ALA A 8 2.16 5.46 16.34
C ALA A 8 3.33 5.94 15.48
N HIS A 9 3.34 7.22 15.15
CA HIS A 9 4.46 7.89 14.51
C HIS A 9 4.94 9.10 15.33
N PHE A 10 6.20 9.45 15.17
CA PHE A 10 6.73 10.70 15.70
C PHE A 10 6.45 11.82 14.70
N ASP A 11 5.75 12.86 15.12
CA ASP A 11 5.37 13.99 14.25
C ASP A 11 6.43 15.12 14.19
N GLY A 12 7.62 14.86 14.75
CA GLY A 12 8.67 15.86 14.92
C GLY A 12 8.65 16.56 16.28
N LYS A 13 7.59 16.44 17.07
CA LYS A 13 7.46 17.03 18.41
C LYS A 13 7.05 16.02 19.48
N GLN A 14 6.13 15.12 19.13
CA GLN A 14 5.54 14.14 20.04
C GLN A 14 5.22 12.84 19.32
N ILE A 15 5.08 11.77 20.10
CA ILE A 15 4.54 10.50 19.61
C ILE A 15 3.03 10.65 19.48
N LYS A 16 2.49 10.42 18.28
CA LYS A 16 1.06 10.41 18.00
C LYS A 16 0.61 8.99 17.68
N LEU A 17 -0.45 8.55 18.34
CA LEU A 17 -1.14 7.33 17.95
C LEU A 17 -1.82 7.57 16.59
N ASP A 18 -1.71 6.60 15.69
CA ASP A 18 -2.32 6.70 14.36
C ASP A 18 -3.85 6.61 14.45
N GLU A 19 -4.33 5.83 15.43
CA GLU A 19 -5.74 5.64 15.73
C GLU A 19 -6.10 6.22 17.11
N PRO A 20 -7.31 6.77 17.29
CA PRO A 20 -7.77 7.23 18.58
C PRO A 20 -7.81 6.10 19.62
N TYR A 21 -7.13 6.29 20.75
CA TYR A 21 -7.16 5.35 21.86
C TYR A 21 -7.22 6.09 23.19
N LYS A 22 -8.12 5.67 24.09
CA LYS A 22 -8.27 6.29 25.40
C LYS A 22 -7.20 5.78 26.36
N LEU A 23 -6.30 6.67 26.77
CA LEU A 23 -5.29 6.40 27.78
C LEU A 23 -5.70 7.03 29.11
N GLU A 24 -5.83 6.21 30.16
CA GLU A 24 -6.08 6.70 31.51
C GLU A 24 -4.77 7.22 32.13
N PRO A 25 -4.82 8.26 32.99
CA PRO A 25 -3.63 8.75 33.69
C PRO A 25 -2.90 7.62 34.44
N GLY A 26 -1.58 7.55 34.28
CA GLY A 26 -0.74 6.54 34.93
C GLY A 26 -0.73 5.16 34.26
N THR A 27 -1.35 5.01 33.08
CA THR A 27 -1.23 3.79 32.27
C THR A 27 0.24 3.49 31.97
N LYS A 28 0.71 2.27 32.29
CA LYS A 28 2.06 1.82 31.98
C LYS A 28 2.17 1.52 30.48
N LEU A 29 3.14 2.14 29.81
CA LEU A 29 3.37 1.97 28.37
C LEU A 29 4.72 1.30 28.12
N LEU A 30 4.76 0.44 27.10
CA LEU A 30 6.01 -0.04 26.50
C LEU A 30 6.17 0.66 25.15
N VAL A 31 7.24 1.44 24.99
CA VAL A 31 7.52 2.15 23.73
C VAL A 31 8.63 1.39 23.00
N VAL A 32 8.34 0.95 21.78
CA VAL A 32 9.30 0.29 20.89
C VAL A 32 9.57 1.21 19.72
N LEU A 33 10.83 1.61 19.53
CA LEU A 33 11.26 2.37 18.36
C LEU A 33 11.50 1.38 17.23
N LEU A 34 10.71 1.50 16.16
CA LEU A 34 10.99 0.80 14.92
C LEU A 34 12.15 1.53 14.24
N PRO A 35 13.23 0.82 13.85
CA PRO A 35 14.30 1.46 13.08
C PRO A 35 13.69 2.03 11.80
N GLU A 36 14.23 3.16 11.33
CA GLU A 36 13.95 3.61 9.97
C GLU A 36 14.22 2.41 9.06
N GLN A 37 13.19 1.99 8.31
CA GLN A 37 13.44 1.07 7.22
C GLN A 37 14.34 1.84 6.27
N GLN A 38 15.65 1.59 6.34
CA GLN A 38 16.52 1.84 5.20
C GLN A 38 15.77 1.28 4.00
N PRO A 39 15.64 2.04 2.90
CA PRO A 39 14.91 1.58 1.73
C PRO A 39 15.36 0.16 1.47
N ASP A 40 14.45 -0.77 1.71
CA ASP A 40 14.77 -2.18 1.70
C ASP A 40 15.19 -2.46 0.27
N SER A 41 16.50 -2.61 0.06
CA SER A 41 17.06 -2.81 -1.27
C SER A 41 16.39 -3.98 -1.99
N GLU A 42 15.86 -4.93 -1.22
CA GLU A 42 15.03 -6.01 -1.72
C GLU A 42 13.67 -5.49 -2.22
N ARG A 43 12.97 -4.67 -1.43
CA ARG A 43 11.71 -4.02 -1.82
C ARG A 43 11.86 -3.15 -3.07
N GLU A 44 12.93 -2.38 -3.19
CA GLU A 44 13.23 -1.61 -4.41
C GLU A 44 13.47 -2.54 -5.61
N GLY A 45 14.21 -3.63 -5.41
CA GLY A 45 14.40 -4.68 -6.41
C GLY A 45 13.07 -5.30 -6.87
N TRP A 46 12.18 -5.63 -5.93
CA TRP A 46 10.84 -6.16 -6.22
C TRP A 46 9.97 -5.16 -6.98
N LEU A 47 9.98 -3.89 -6.59
CA LEU A 47 9.25 -2.83 -7.30
C LEU A 47 9.77 -2.67 -8.73
N MET A 48 11.09 -2.69 -8.93
CA MET A 48 11.67 -2.56 -10.26
C MET A 48 11.39 -3.77 -11.14
N LEU A 49 11.41 -4.99 -10.58
CA LEU A 49 11.01 -6.21 -11.28
C LEU A 49 9.54 -6.13 -11.73
N SER A 50 8.64 -5.75 -10.82
CA SER A 50 7.21 -5.59 -11.11
C SER A 50 6.96 -4.57 -12.23
N LYS A 51 7.62 -3.41 -12.13
CA LYS A 51 7.54 -2.35 -13.15
C LYS A 51 7.95 -2.86 -14.53
N ARG A 52 9.09 -3.56 -14.64
CA ARG A 52 9.55 -4.14 -15.90
C ARG A 52 8.59 -5.20 -16.45
N GLY A 53 8.02 -6.02 -15.57
CA GLY A 53 7.01 -7.01 -15.95
C GLY A 53 5.77 -6.35 -16.56
N LEU A 54 5.32 -5.25 -15.97
CA LEU A 54 4.19 -4.47 -16.49
C LEU A 54 4.52 -3.83 -17.85
N GLU A 55 5.69 -3.21 -17.99
CA GLU A 55 6.13 -2.63 -19.27
C GLU A 55 6.18 -3.68 -20.38
N ASN A 56 6.67 -4.88 -20.10
CA ASN A 56 6.73 -5.98 -21.07
C ASN A 56 5.35 -6.56 -21.46
N ALA A 57 4.31 -6.30 -20.67
CA ALA A 57 2.96 -6.77 -20.99
C ALA A 57 2.30 -5.94 -22.12
N TYR A 58 2.86 -4.76 -22.42
CA TYR A 58 2.41 -3.87 -23.49
C TYR A 58 3.49 -3.80 -24.57
N GLY A 59 3.08 -3.78 -25.84
CA GLY A 59 4.03 -3.66 -26.93
C GLY A 59 3.35 -3.57 -28.29
N GLU A 60 4.12 -3.20 -29.30
CA GLU A 60 3.65 -2.98 -30.67
C GLU A 60 2.99 -4.20 -31.32
N ASN A 61 3.21 -5.40 -30.77
CA ASN A 61 2.61 -6.65 -31.24
C ASN A 61 1.41 -7.10 -30.37
N GLU A 62 0.82 -6.21 -29.59
CA GLU A 62 -0.43 -6.52 -28.87
C GLU A 62 -1.55 -6.83 -29.88
N ASN A 63 -2.31 -7.89 -29.63
CA ASN A 63 -3.46 -8.19 -30.47
C ASN A 63 -4.51 -7.10 -30.28
N GLU A 64 -5.02 -6.55 -31.37
CA GLU A 64 -6.20 -5.69 -31.32
C GLU A 64 -7.36 -6.49 -30.71
N TYR A 65 -8.10 -5.88 -29.78
CA TYR A 65 -9.31 -6.46 -29.19
C TYR A 65 -10.55 -5.82 -29.83
N PRO A 66 -10.97 -6.26 -31.04
CA PRO A 66 -12.07 -5.66 -31.76
C PRO A 66 -13.42 -5.88 -31.06
N LEU A 67 -14.38 -4.99 -31.31
CA LEU A 67 -15.72 -5.00 -30.70
C LEU A 67 -16.47 -6.33 -30.88
N HIS A 68 -16.18 -7.09 -31.93
CA HIS A 68 -16.84 -8.39 -32.16
C HIS A 68 -16.42 -9.48 -31.15
N LEU A 69 -15.35 -9.26 -30.37
CA LEU A 69 -14.95 -10.16 -29.28
C LEU A 69 -15.75 -9.93 -27.99
N ILE A 70 -16.56 -8.88 -27.93
CA ILE A 70 -17.43 -8.58 -26.78
C ILE A 70 -18.52 -9.66 -26.71
N LYS A 71 -18.53 -10.42 -25.61
CA LYS A 71 -19.56 -11.45 -25.35
C LYS A 71 -20.88 -10.85 -24.85
N GLU A 72 -20.79 -9.82 -24.02
CA GLU A 72 -21.93 -9.10 -23.46
C GLU A 72 -21.53 -7.62 -23.35
N ALA A 73 -22.36 -6.74 -23.91
CA ALA A 73 -22.09 -5.31 -23.91
C ALA A 73 -22.47 -4.72 -22.54
N ASN A 74 -21.57 -3.92 -21.97
CA ASN A 74 -21.87 -3.14 -20.77
C ASN A 74 -22.65 -1.87 -21.17
N PRO A 75 -23.96 -1.74 -20.82
CA PRO A 75 -24.76 -0.57 -21.19
C PRO A 75 -24.32 0.71 -20.47
N ASP A 76 -23.60 0.59 -19.36
CA ASP A 76 -23.14 1.71 -18.53
C ASP A 76 -21.72 2.18 -18.91
N TYR A 77 -21.09 1.58 -19.94
CA TYR A 77 -19.76 1.99 -20.39
C TYR A 77 -19.83 3.34 -21.13
N GLU A 78 -19.25 4.39 -20.54
CA GLU A 78 -19.31 5.76 -21.06
C GLU A 78 -18.45 6.04 -22.32
N GLY A 79 -17.78 5.03 -22.88
CA GLY A 79 -16.87 5.19 -24.02
C GLY A 79 -17.59 5.49 -25.32
N ARG A 80 -17.73 6.79 -25.64
CA ARG A 80 -17.99 7.32 -26.98
C ARG A 80 -16.79 8.08 -27.51
#